data_AF-A0ABD1UZZ2-F1
#
_entry.id   AF-A0ABD1UZZ2-F1
#
_cell.length_a   1.000
_cell.length_b   1.000
_cell.length_c   1.000
_cell.angle_alpha   90.00
_cell.angle_beta   90.00
_cell.angle_gamma   90.00
#
_symmetry.space_group_name_H-M   'P 1'
#
loop_
_entity.id
_entity.type
_entity.pdbx_description
1 polymer ?
#
loop_
_entity_poly.entity_id
_entity_poly.type
_entity_poly.pdbx_seq_one_letter_code
_entity_poly.pdbx_strand_id
1 'polypeptide(L)'
;MSSSRGIPVQRLVFYFTEVLYEKIDSETGIITSKGLGKKPEDPLQALKCRDTILITFYEELPLCQITKFAGIQALVEHVAEARQVHIIDLEIRNGIHCITLMQALSTRCNNPIEHLKITAVGIKSKEKIEEMGRSLTTFAQSLNMHFSFTLSWQ
;
A
#
# COMPACT_ATOMS: atom_id res chain seq x y z
N MET A 1 -12.51 -24.60 21.71
CA MET A 1 -12.32 -25.08 20.32
C MET A 1 -11.76 -23.98 19.39
N SER A 2 -10.98 -23.01 19.92
CA SER A 2 -10.29 -21.98 19.13
C SER A 2 -8.78 -22.23 19.16
N SER A 3 -8.09 -21.94 18.06
CA SER A 3 -6.63 -22.07 17.97
C SER A 3 -6.09 -21.19 16.85
N SER A 4 -5.03 -20.42 17.13
CA SER A 4 -4.35 -19.57 16.13
C SER A 4 -3.60 -20.36 15.05
N ARG A 5 -3.31 -21.64 15.30
CA ARG A 5 -2.62 -22.55 14.36
C ARG A 5 -3.50 -23.73 13.90
N GLY A 6 -4.79 -23.71 14.27
CA GLY A 6 -5.75 -24.77 13.93
C GLY A 6 -6.25 -24.70 12.49
N ILE A 7 -7.29 -25.48 12.18
CA ILE A 7 -7.98 -25.42 10.87
C ILE A 7 -8.63 -24.04 10.67
N PRO A 8 -9.01 -23.64 9.43
CA PRO A 8 -9.52 -22.28 9.15
C PRO A 8 -10.62 -21.80 10.11
N VAL A 9 -11.60 -22.64 10.43
CA VAL A 9 -12.68 -22.31 11.37
C VAL A 9 -12.15 -22.06 12.79
N GLN A 10 -11.17 -22.85 13.26
CA GLN A 10 -10.58 -22.66 14.59
C GLN A 10 -9.77 -21.36 14.69
N ARG A 11 -9.08 -20.97 13.61
CA ARG A 11 -8.37 -19.69 13.52
C ARG A 11 -9.35 -18.52 13.47
N LEU A 12 -10.43 -18.66 12.71
CA LEU A 12 -11.49 -17.66 12.63
C LEU A 12 -12.09 -17.41 14.01
N VAL A 13 -12.52 -18.48 14.69
CA VAL A 13 -13.08 -18.38 16.05
C VAL A 13 -12.06 -17.77 17.01
N PHE A 14 -10.78 -18.14 16.91
CA PHE A 14 -9.72 -17.56 17.74
C PHE A 14 -9.62 -16.04 17.59
N TYR A 15 -9.38 -15.52 16.38
CA TYR A 15 -9.20 -14.07 16.19
C TYR A 15 -10.47 -13.26 16.45
N PHE A 16 -11.66 -13.79 16.12
CA PHE A 16 -12.92 -13.12 16.45
C PHE A 16 -13.15 -13.04 17.95
N THR A 17 -12.81 -14.10 18.69
CA THR A 17 -12.94 -14.11 20.15
C THR A 17 -12.02 -13.08 20.79
N GLU A 18 -10.76 -12.98 20.31
CA GLU A 18 -9.80 -11.98 20.83
C GLU A 18 -10.30 -10.54 20.65
N VAL A 19 -10.78 -10.19 19.45
CA VAL A 19 -11.26 -8.82 19.16
C VAL A 19 -12.55 -8.51 19.94
N LEU A 20 -13.41 -9.50 20.18
CA LEU A 20 -14.61 -9.31 20.99
C LEU A 20 -14.27 -9.04 22.46
N TYR A 21 -13.29 -9.75 23.03
CA TYR A 21 -12.81 -9.45 24.39
C TYR A 21 -12.21 -8.05 24.48
N GLU A 22 -11.36 -7.66 23.52
CA GLU A 22 -10.76 -6.32 23.47
C GLU A 22 -11.85 -5.21 23.41
N LYS A 23 -12.88 -5.41 22.59
CA LYS A 23 -14.00 -4.46 22.50
C LYS A 23 -14.76 -4.35 23.81
N ILE A 24 -15.09 -5.47 24.46
CA ILE A 24 -15.81 -5.50 25.74
C ILE A 24 -14.98 -4.82 26.84
N ASP A 25 -13.68 -5.12 26.93
CA ASP A 25 -12.78 -4.52 27.91
C ASP A 25 -12.69 -3.00 27.71
N SER A 26 -12.63 -2.53 26.45
CA SER A 26 -12.58 -1.11 26.12
C SER A 26 -13.87 -0.35 26.47
N GLU A 27 -15.04 -0.99 26.31
CA GLU A 27 -16.36 -0.40 26.62
C GLU A 27 -16.71 -0.46 28.10
N THR A 28 -16.18 -1.45 28.84
CA THR A 28 -16.47 -1.64 30.27
C THR A 28 -15.43 -1.03 31.19
N GLY A 29 -14.29 -0.58 30.65
CA GLY A 29 -13.17 -0.04 31.44
C GLY A 29 -12.43 -1.11 32.26
N ILE A 30 -12.74 -2.38 32.05
CA ILE A 30 -12.10 -3.51 32.72
C ILE A 30 -10.83 -3.85 31.94
N ILE A 31 -9.67 -3.49 32.48
CA ILE A 31 -8.39 -3.92 31.91
C ILE A 31 -8.16 -5.37 32.33
N THR A 32 -8.64 -6.35 31.56
CA THR A 32 -8.22 -7.73 31.81
C THR A 32 -6.83 -7.94 31.20
N SER A 33 -5.89 -8.45 32.01
CA SER A 33 -4.52 -8.79 31.55
C SER A 33 -4.47 -9.99 30.59
N LYS A 34 -5.63 -10.44 30.07
CA LYS A 34 -5.77 -11.60 29.19
C LYS A 34 -5.74 -11.23 27.72
N GLY A 35 -6.14 -10.00 27.36
CA GLY A 35 -5.73 -9.45 26.08
C GLY A 35 -4.22 -9.33 26.12
N LEU A 36 -3.52 -9.96 25.18
CA LEU A 36 -2.12 -9.66 24.96
C LEU A 36 -2.07 -8.16 24.61
N GLY A 37 -1.96 -7.32 25.65
CA GLY A 37 -1.62 -5.93 25.53
C GLY A 37 -0.30 -5.96 24.82
N LYS A 38 -0.33 -5.86 23.50
CA LYS A 38 0.87 -5.74 22.71
C LYS A 38 1.54 -4.53 23.33
N LYS A 39 2.67 -4.77 24.02
CA LYS A 39 3.63 -3.71 24.31
C LYS A 39 3.70 -2.88 23.04
N PRO A 40 3.74 -1.55 23.11
CA PRO A 40 3.86 -0.74 21.91
C PRO A 40 5.04 -1.29 21.11
N GLU A 41 4.73 -2.08 20.09
CA GLU A 41 5.72 -2.67 19.21
C GLU A 41 6.39 -1.44 18.63
N ASP A 42 7.73 -1.39 18.68
CA ASP A 42 8.48 -0.32 18.05
C ASP A 42 7.81 -0.07 16.68
N PRO A 43 7.26 1.13 16.42
CA PRO A 43 6.50 1.41 15.22
C PRO A 43 7.27 1.00 13.96
N LEU A 44 8.60 1.03 14.03
CA LEU A 44 9.50 0.60 12.98
C LEU A 44 9.54 -0.94 12.78
N GLN A 45 9.48 -1.74 13.85
CA GLN A 45 9.39 -3.21 13.77
C GLN A 45 8.00 -3.67 13.33
N ALA A 46 6.94 -3.07 13.88
CA ALA A 46 5.56 -3.34 13.44
C ALA A 46 5.40 -3.02 11.94
N LEU A 47 6.04 -1.95 11.47
CA LEU A 47 6.07 -1.56 10.05
C LEU A 47 6.83 -2.57 9.19
N LYS A 48 8.06 -2.95 9.58
CA LYS A 48 8.82 -3.98 8.85
C LYS A 48 8.07 -5.29 8.76
N CYS A 49 7.43 -5.72 9.84
CA CYS A 49 6.64 -6.96 9.88
C CYS A 49 5.39 -6.86 8.99
N ARG A 50 4.68 -5.71 9.00
CA ARG A 50 3.57 -5.45 8.08
C ARG A 50 4.01 -5.44 6.63
N ASP A 51 5.12 -4.79 6.31
CA ASP A 51 5.66 -4.74 4.96
C ASP A 51 6.02 -6.16 4.46
N THR A 52 6.69 -6.97 5.29
CA THR A 52 7.00 -8.37 4.95
C THR A 52 5.75 -9.23 4.78
N ILE A 53 4.79 -9.16 5.71
CA ILE A 53 3.53 -9.93 5.61
C ILE A 53 2.71 -9.50 4.39
N LEU A 54 2.66 -8.20 4.09
CA LEU A 54 1.99 -7.69 2.90
C LEU A 54 2.68 -8.16 1.63
N ILE A 55 4.02 -8.12 1.56
CA ILE A 55 4.77 -8.62 0.40
C ILE A 55 4.44 -10.09 0.15
N THR A 56 4.52 -10.96 1.17
CA THR A 56 4.16 -12.38 1.03
C THR A 56 2.68 -12.56 0.65
N PHE A 57 1.77 -11.76 1.22
CA PHE A 57 0.36 -11.79 0.85
C PHE A 57 0.12 -11.35 -0.61
N TYR A 58 0.89 -10.38 -1.10
CA TYR A 58 0.84 -9.90 -2.49
C TYR A 58 1.44 -10.89 -3.50
N GLU A 59 2.47 -11.63 -3.11
CA GLU A 59 3.09 -12.66 -3.94
C GLU A 59 2.24 -13.94 -4.00
N GLU A 60 1.63 -14.32 -2.87
CA GLU A 60 0.90 -15.59 -2.73
C GLU A 60 -0.59 -15.50 -3.11
N LEU A 61 -1.18 -14.29 -3.20
CA LEU A 61 -2.61 -14.13 -3.52
C LEU A 61 -2.86 -13.40 -4.86
N PRO A 62 -3.38 -14.11 -5.87
CA PRO A 62 -3.70 -13.54 -7.19
C PRO A 62 -4.65 -12.35 -7.13
N LEU A 63 -5.59 -12.34 -6.18
CA LEU A 63 -6.62 -11.29 -6.07
C LEU A 63 -6.01 -9.90 -5.95
N CYS A 64 -4.95 -9.77 -5.16
CA CYS A 64 -4.30 -8.49 -4.94
C CYS A 64 -3.57 -7.96 -6.18
N GLN A 65 -3.03 -8.86 -7.01
CA GLN A 65 -2.42 -8.49 -8.28
C GLN A 65 -3.49 -8.09 -9.30
N ILE A 66 -4.56 -8.88 -9.40
CA ILE A 66 -5.68 -8.62 -10.33
C ILE A 66 -6.28 -7.24 -10.07
N THR A 67 -6.58 -6.90 -8.81
CA THR A 67 -7.16 -5.59 -8.46
C THR A 67 -6.22 -4.44 -8.82
N LYS A 68 -4.89 -4.59 -8.63
CA LYS A 68 -3.91 -3.58 -9.03
C LYS A 68 -3.89 -3.38 -10.54
N PHE A 69 -3.83 -4.45 -11.32
CA PHE A 69 -3.82 -4.35 -12.78
C PHE A 69 -5.13 -3.74 -13.30
N ALA A 70 -6.28 -4.15 -12.77
CA ALA A 70 -7.56 -3.58 -13.15
C ALA A 70 -7.64 -2.08 -12.83
N GLY A 71 -7.16 -1.65 -11.65
CA GLY A 71 -7.12 -0.24 -11.28
C GLY A 71 -6.19 0.59 -12.16
N ILE A 72 -4.99 0.08 -12.46
CA ILE A 72 -4.04 0.76 -13.36
C ILE A 72 -4.62 0.87 -14.76
N GLN A 73 -5.21 -0.21 -15.28
CA GLN A 73 -5.82 -0.23 -16.61
C GLN A 73 -6.94 0.82 -16.72
N ALA A 74 -7.84 0.85 -15.73
CA ALA A 74 -8.90 1.84 -15.69
C ALA A 74 -8.35 3.28 -15.64
N LEU A 75 -7.25 3.50 -14.93
CA LEU A 75 -6.60 4.81 -14.88
C LEU A 75 -6.02 5.20 -16.25
N VAL A 76 -5.27 4.30 -16.89
CA VAL A 76 -4.66 4.52 -18.20
C VAL A 76 -5.71 4.84 -19.25
N GLU A 77 -6.82 4.11 -19.24
CA GLU A 77 -7.97 4.36 -20.12
C GLU A 77 -8.60 5.73 -19.85
N HIS A 78 -8.77 6.10 -18.58
CA HIS A 78 -9.37 7.39 -18.21
C HIS A 78 -8.51 8.60 -18.63
N VAL A 79 -7.18 8.44 -18.67
CA VAL A 79 -6.25 9.51 -19.06
C VAL A 79 -5.76 9.40 -20.50
N ALA A 80 -6.42 8.58 -21.35
CA ALA A 80 -5.96 8.26 -22.70
C ALA A 80 -5.82 9.47 -23.65
N GLU A 81 -6.53 10.56 -23.41
CA GLU A 81 -6.45 11.79 -24.19
C GLU A 81 -5.55 12.86 -23.53
N ALA A 82 -5.23 12.68 -22.24
CA ALA A 82 -4.40 13.61 -21.50
C ALA A 82 -2.91 13.39 -21.83
N ARG A 83 -2.17 14.50 -21.96
CA ARG A 83 -0.71 14.52 -22.15
C ARG A 83 0.04 14.90 -20.88
N GLN A 84 -0.65 15.56 -19.95
CA GLN A 84 -0.15 15.84 -18.61
C GLN A 84 -1.04 15.13 -17.60
N VAL A 85 -0.45 14.27 -16.77
CA VAL A 85 -1.19 13.44 -15.83
C VAL A 85 -0.65 13.70 -14.43
N HIS A 86 -1.53 14.02 -13.48
CA HIS A 86 -1.18 14.17 -12.07
C HIS A 86 -1.95 13.14 -11.24
N ILE A 87 -1.21 12.22 -10.64
CA ILE A 87 -1.74 11.20 -9.73
C ILE A 87 -1.55 11.67 -8.30
N ILE A 88 -2.61 11.58 -7.51
CA ILE A 88 -2.57 11.75 -6.05
C ILE A 88 -2.72 10.37 -5.45
N ASP A 89 -1.66 9.90 -4.80
CA ASP A 89 -1.58 8.58 -4.20
C ASP A 89 -1.72 8.71 -2.69
N LEU A 90 -2.84 8.20 -2.17
CA LEU A 90 -3.20 8.28 -0.76
C LEU A 90 -2.47 7.22 0.09
N GLU A 91 -1.92 6.17 -0.53
CA GLU A 91 -1.24 5.09 0.18
C GLU A 91 -0.12 4.48 -0.70
N ILE A 92 0.92 5.28 -0.99
CA ILE A 92 1.97 4.89 -1.95
C ILE A 92 2.77 3.63 -1.57
N ARG A 93 2.81 3.28 -0.28
CA ARG A 93 3.47 2.07 0.26
C ARG A 93 4.90 1.90 -0.26
N ASN A 94 5.13 0.93 -1.15
CA ASN A 94 6.42 0.61 -1.75
C ASN A 94 6.56 1.10 -3.19
N GLY A 95 5.54 1.79 -3.74
CA GLY A 95 5.58 2.42 -5.05
C GLY A 95 5.55 1.46 -6.25
N ILE A 96 5.32 0.15 -6.05
CA ILE A 96 5.32 -0.82 -7.15
C ILE A 96 4.23 -0.49 -8.19
N HIS A 97 3.05 -0.08 -7.75
CA HIS A 97 1.98 0.29 -8.69
C HIS A 97 2.31 1.56 -9.50
N CYS A 98 3.13 2.47 -8.96
CA CYS A 98 3.63 3.63 -9.71
C CYS A 98 4.55 3.20 -10.85
N ILE A 99 5.42 2.21 -10.62
CA ILE A 99 6.28 1.62 -11.65
C ILE A 99 5.43 0.99 -12.76
N THR A 100 4.45 0.16 -12.39
CA THR A 100 3.54 -0.48 -13.35
C THR A 100 2.74 0.55 -14.16
N LEU A 101 2.28 1.63 -13.51
CA LEU A 101 1.59 2.73 -14.20
C LEU A 101 2.52 3.46 -15.19
N MET A 102 3.76 3.77 -14.81
CA MET A 102 4.73 4.41 -15.72
C MET A 102 4.99 3.53 -16.95
N GLN A 103 5.14 2.22 -16.74
CA GLN A 103 5.30 1.28 -17.85
C GLN A 103 4.07 1.30 -18.78
N ALA A 104 2.86 1.18 -18.22
CA ALA A 104 1.62 1.20 -19.01
C ALA A 104 1.40 2.54 -19.75
N LEU A 105 1.80 3.67 -19.17
CA LEU A 105 1.72 4.97 -19.83
C LEU A 105 2.79 5.13 -20.93
N SER A 106 3.97 4.54 -20.74
CA SER A 106 5.07 4.62 -21.71
C SER A 106 4.78 3.90 -23.04
N THR A 107 3.87 2.92 -23.05
CA THR A 107 3.49 2.17 -24.26
C THR A 107 2.44 2.88 -25.12
N ARG A 108 1.95 4.06 -24.71
CA ARG A 108 0.98 4.84 -25.47
C ARG A 108 1.60 5.40 -26.75
N CYS A 109 1.23 4.85 -27.90
CA CYS A 109 1.63 5.39 -29.20
C CYS A 109 0.88 6.68 -29.57
N ASN A 110 -0.42 6.73 -29.25
CA ASN A 110 -1.27 7.89 -29.49
C ASN A 110 -1.28 8.77 -28.23
N ASN A 111 -1.05 10.07 -28.39
CA ASN A 111 -0.97 11.04 -27.30
C ASN A 111 0.06 10.63 -26.22
N PRO A 112 1.37 10.68 -26.52
CA PRO A 112 2.40 10.37 -25.53
C PRO A 112 2.34 11.35 -24.35
N ILE A 113 2.67 10.84 -23.16
CA ILE A 113 2.77 11.63 -21.94
C ILE A 113 3.92 12.62 -22.06
N GLU A 114 3.60 13.91 -21.96
CA GLU A 114 4.57 15.00 -21.86
C GLU A 114 5.04 15.21 -20.44
N HIS A 115 4.19 14.92 -19.45
CA HIS A 115 4.57 15.01 -18.04
C HIS A 115 3.70 14.12 -17.16
N LEU A 116 4.34 13.32 -16.31
CA LEU A 116 3.69 12.60 -15.22
C LEU A 116 4.11 13.19 -13.88
N LYS A 117 3.14 13.64 -13.09
CA LYS A 117 3.35 14.03 -11.69
C LYS A 117 2.72 12.99 -10.77
N ILE A 118 3.45 12.58 -9.74
CA ILE A 118 2.90 11.78 -8.63
C ILE A 118 3.04 12.58 -7.35
N THR A 119 1.94 12.74 -6.62
CA THR A 119 1.94 13.27 -5.26
C THR A 119 1.58 12.17 -4.29
N ALA A 120 2.54 11.79 -3.45
CA ALA A 120 2.28 10.87 -2.35
C ALA A 120 1.75 11.66 -1.15
N VAL A 121 0.60 11.24 -0.62
CA VAL A 121 0.10 11.72 0.66
C VAL A 121 0.71 10.85 1.75
N GLY A 122 1.70 11.42 2.43
CA GLY A 122 2.47 10.73 3.46
C GLY A 122 1.84 10.92 4.83
N ILE A 123 1.53 9.82 5.51
CA ILE A 123 1.14 9.84 6.93
C ILE A 123 2.36 9.52 7.81
N LYS A 124 3.40 8.84 7.29
CA LYS A 124 4.51 8.28 8.08
C LYS A 124 5.85 8.20 7.32
N SER A 125 6.96 8.44 8.02
CA SER A 125 8.38 8.37 7.58
C SER A 125 8.70 9.09 6.27
N LYS A 126 9.04 10.38 6.40
CA LYS A 126 9.46 11.26 5.30
C LYS A 126 10.61 10.68 4.49
N GLU A 127 11.65 10.20 5.16
CA GLU A 127 12.91 9.80 4.54
C GLU A 127 12.70 8.63 3.58
N LYS A 128 11.87 7.65 3.97
CA LYS A 128 11.54 6.51 3.12
C LYS A 128 10.74 6.90 1.88
N ILE A 129 9.77 7.81 2.04
CA ILE A 129 8.96 8.26 0.90
C ILE A 129 9.81 9.09 -0.06
N GLU A 130 10.73 9.91 0.45
CA GLU A 130 11.68 10.67 -0.37
C GLU A 130 12.66 9.74 -1.10
N GLU A 131 13.17 8.69 -0.44
CA GLU A 131 14.01 7.68 -1.08
C GLU A 131 13.28 6.96 -2.21
N MET A 132 12.06 6.52 -1.95
CA MET A 132 11.19 5.93 -2.97
C MET A 132 10.91 6.92 -4.11
N GLY A 133 10.67 8.20 -3.81
CA GLY A 133 10.49 9.25 -4.81
C GLY A 133 11.71 9.42 -5.73
N ARG A 134 12.92 9.31 -5.17
CA ARG A 134 14.17 9.28 -5.96
C ARG A 134 14.23 8.03 -6.84
N SER A 135 13.92 6.86 -6.31
CA SER A 135 13.89 5.61 -7.07
C SER A 135 12.89 5.65 -8.23
N LEU A 136 11.69 6.20 -8.00
CA LEU A 136 10.68 6.42 -9.06
C LEU A 136 11.16 7.41 -10.11
N THR A 137 11.90 8.45 -9.71
CA THR A 137 12.49 9.42 -10.64
C THR A 137 13.53 8.75 -11.54
N THR A 138 14.43 7.94 -10.97
CA THR A 138 15.41 7.17 -11.74
C THR A 138 14.73 6.19 -12.70
N PHE A 139 13.64 5.56 -12.28
CA PHE A 139 12.88 4.65 -13.15
C PHE A 139 12.19 5.39 -14.30
N ALA A 140 11.58 6.55 -14.04
CA ALA A 140 10.98 7.36 -15.11
C ALA A 140 12.02 7.80 -16.15
N GLN A 141 13.24 8.13 -15.71
CA GLN A 141 14.35 8.46 -16.61
C GLN A 141 14.72 7.27 -17.52
N SER A 142 14.70 6.03 -17.03
CA SER A 142 15.00 4.85 -17.87
C SER A 142 13.94 4.61 -18.95
N LEU A 143 12.73 5.16 -18.78
CA LEU A 143 11.65 5.15 -19.76
C LEU A 143 11.63 6.40 -20.66
N ASN A 144 12.61 7.31 -20.53
CA ASN A 144 12.60 8.64 -21.16
C ASN A 144 11.31 9.45 -20.87
N MET A 145 10.73 9.25 -19.67
CA MET A 145 9.50 9.91 -19.25
C MET A 145 9.81 11.14 -18.41
N HIS A 146 9.24 12.29 -18.78
CA HIS A 146 9.35 13.50 -17.98
C HIS A 146 8.46 13.37 -16.73
N PHE A 147 9.09 13.40 -15.55
CA PHE A 147 8.44 13.01 -14.30
C PHE A 147 8.72 13.99 -13.17
N SER A 148 7.75 14.15 -12.27
CA SER A 148 7.94 14.89 -11.02
C SER A 148 7.26 14.19 -9.85
N PHE A 149 7.95 14.15 -8.72
CA PHE A 149 7.43 13.59 -7.48
C PHE A 149 7.25 14.67 -6.43
N THR A 150 6.17 14.60 -5.66
CA THR A 150 5.92 15.52 -4.55
C THR A 150 5.42 14.74 -3.35
N LEU A 151 5.94 15.07 -2.16
CA LEU A 151 5.41 14.58 -0.90
C LEU A 151 4.48 15.64 -0.30
N SER A 152 3.23 15.27 -0.07
CA SER A 152 2.22 16.09 0.61
C SER A 152 1.92 15.49 1.98
N TRP A 153 1.80 16.34 2.99
CA TRP A 153 1.51 15.96 4.37
C TRP A 153 0.03 16.22 4.67
N GLN A 154 -0.56 15.34 5.48
CA GLN A 154 -1.93 15.47 5.99
C GLN A 154 -1.93 15.79 7.48
#